data_AF-A0A6I7Y5P2-F1
#
_entry.id   AF-A0A6I7Y5P2-F1
#
_cell.length_a   1.000
_cell.length_b   1.000
_cell.length_c   1.000
_cell.angle_alpha   90.00
_cell.angle_beta   90.00
_cell.angle_gamma   90.00
#
_symmetry.space_group_name_H-M   'P 1'
#
loop_
_entity.id
_entity.type
_entity.pdbx_description
1 polymer ?
#
loop_
_entity_poly.entity_id
_entity_poly.type
_entity_poly.pdbx_seq_one_letter_code
_entity_poly.pdbx_strand_id
1 'polypeptide(L)'
;MIKVDLLQNGKVVDTKEVTAATEWKYTFEKLQAYDAEGKAYKYEVKEQPVPGYESKVNGTDITNTKVGKTKVEGTKTWKDDNAKDRPEMIKVDLLQNGTVIAMQEVSKATGWKYEFKDLAAYDAEGKAYKYEVKEQTVPGYESKVSGTDITNTKVGETKVEGTKTWNDNNATDRPEMIEVDLLQNGKVVDTKEVTGATEWKYTFEKLQAYDAEGKAYKYEVKEQAVEGYKSKVNGYDITNTKVGETKVEGTKTWNDNNATDRPSSIKVDLLQNGKVVDTKEVTAETNWKYTFEKLQAYDANGVAYKYEVKEQPVDGYKSEVKGYDITNTKVGETKVEGTKTWNDNNATDRPSSIKVDLLQNGKVVDTKEVTAKTNWKYTFEKLQAYDENGVAYKYEVKEQPVAGYESKVKGYDITNTKIKDEPNVDPKDPSTDPKDPKDPKDPSTDPKNPNTNTGNNSDSKVPPTTENDKPTLLPNTGGTSAGMSSILGGMVLFLLGGILLARQRIK
;
A
#
# COMPACT_ATOMS: atom_id res chain seq x y z
N MET A 1 -52.76 -22.98 69.63
CA MET A 1 -53.44 -23.78 70.65
C MET A 1 -53.07 -25.23 70.40
N ILE A 2 -52.69 -25.96 71.43
CA ILE A 2 -52.41 -27.39 71.37
C ILE A 2 -53.37 -28.12 72.31
N LYS A 3 -53.52 -29.44 72.14
CA LYS A 3 -54.33 -30.27 73.02
C LYS A 3 -53.45 -31.33 73.65
N VAL A 4 -53.42 -31.37 74.98
CA VAL A 4 -52.66 -32.34 75.75
C VAL A 4 -53.63 -33.31 76.38
N ASP A 5 -53.51 -34.58 76.05
CA ASP A 5 -54.26 -35.67 76.62
C ASP A 5 -53.52 -36.23 77.85
N LEU A 6 -54.24 -36.46 78.95
CA LEU A 6 -53.77 -37.25 80.09
C LEU A 6 -54.16 -38.70 79.87
N LEU A 7 -53.17 -39.58 79.92
CA LEU A 7 -53.36 -41.02 79.84
C LEU A 7 -53.21 -41.65 81.23
N GLN A 8 -54.20 -42.43 81.64
CA GLN A 8 -54.14 -43.28 82.83
C GLN A 8 -54.04 -44.74 82.37
N ASN A 9 -52.94 -45.42 82.73
CA ASN A 9 -52.63 -46.79 82.27
C ASN A 9 -52.78 -46.97 80.74
N GLY A 10 -52.41 -45.94 79.96
CA GLY A 10 -52.49 -45.95 78.50
C GLY A 10 -53.84 -45.56 77.88
N LYS A 11 -54.86 -45.23 78.69
CA LYS A 11 -56.17 -44.74 78.19
C LYS A 11 -56.30 -43.25 78.44
N VAL A 12 -56.78 -42.50 77.45
CA VAL A 12 -57.09 -41.06 77.61
C VAL A 12 -58.23 -40.90 78.62
N VAL A 13 -58.03 -40.07 79.64
CA VAL A 13 -59.00 -39.82 80.73
C VAL A 13 -59.37 -38.34 80.89
N ASP A 14 -58.54 -37.42 80.41
CA ASP A 14 -58.83 -35.98 80.35
C ASP A 14 -58.03 -35.34 79.20
N THR A 15 -58.48 -34.19 78.69
CA THR A 15 -57.81 -33.41 77.66
C THR A 15 -57.84 -31.93 78.03
N LYS A 16 -56.68 -31.26 77.96
CA LYS A 16 -56.57 -29.81 78.18
C LYS A 16 -56.18 -29.09 76.89
N GLU A 17 -56.86 -27.98 76.64
CA GLU A 17 -56.43 -27.00 75.64
C GLU A 17 -55.39 -26.07 76.26
N VAL A 18 -54.23 -25.97 75.62
CA VAL A 18 -53.11 -25.16 76.08
C VAL A 18 -52.86 -24.04 75.08
N THR A 19 -52.75 -22.81 75.59
CA THR A 19 -52.66 -21.60 74.77
C THR A 19 -51.61 -20.65 75.32
N ALA A 20 -51.31 -19.59 74.57
CA ALA A 20 -50.45 -18.51 75.07
C ALA A 20 -51.01 -17.84 76.34
N ALA A 21 -52.34 -17.79 76.50
CA ALA A 21 -52.97 -17.23 77.70
C ALA A 21 -52.72 -18.07 78.97
N THR A 22 -52.45 -19.37 78.82
CA THR A 22 -52.04 -20.25 79.93
C THR A 22 -50.52 -20.32 80.09
N GLU A 23 -49.77 -19.40 79.44
CA GLU A 23 -48.31 -19.42 79.36
C GLU A 23 -47.74 -20.77 78.89
N TRP A 24 -48.49 -21.48 78.04
CA TRP A 24 -48.16 -22.83 77.57
C TRP A 24 -48.03 -23.90 78.67
N LYS A 25 -48.55 -23.63 79.86
CA LYS A 25 -48.62 -24.58 80.98
C LYS A 25 -49.98 -25.26 81.02
N TYR A 26 -50.02 -26.44 81.62
CA TYR A 26 -51.24 -27.20 81.88
C TYR A 26 -51.14 -27.94 83.21
N THR A 27 -52.30 -28.17 83.83
CA THR A 27 -52.41 -28.90 85.09
C THR A 27 -53.59 -29.86 85.02
N PHE A 28 -53.37 -31.10 85.44
CA PHE A 28 -54.42 -32.08 85.71
C PHE A 28 -54.51 -32.28 87.21
N GLU A 29 -55.67 -32.00 87.80
CA GLU A 29 -55.88 -32.05 89.25
C GLU A 29 -56.81 -33.20 89.63
N LYS A 30 -56.82 -33.57 90.92
CA LYS A 30 -57.71 -34.60 91.49
C LYS A 30 -57.56 -35.99 90.85
N LEU A 31 -56.33 -36.33 90.46
CA LEU A 31 -55.99 -37.65 89.92
C LEU A 31 -55.91 -38.70 91.05
N GLN A 32 -56.52 -39.87 90.83
CA GLN A 32 -56.44 -40.98 91.77
C GLN A 32 -55.06 -41.63 91.71
N ALA A 33 -54.44 -41.95 92.85
CA ALA A 33 -53.12 -42.58 92.88
C ALA A 33 -53.19 -44.11 92.68
N TYR A 34 -54.28 -44.76 93.09
CA TYR A 34 -54.44 -46.22 93.07
C TYR A 34 -55.82 -46.63 92.54
N ASP A 35 -55.91 -47.80 91.91
CA ASP A 35 -57.18 -48.42 91.55
C ASP A 35 -57.90 -49.05 92.76
N ALA A 36 -59.09 -49.62 92.52
CA ALA A 36 -59.92 -50.22 93.58
C ALA A 36 -59.23 -51.43 94.24
N GLU A 37 -58.28 -52.05 93.56
CA GLU A 37 -57.46 -53.16 94.04
C GLU A 37 -56.14 -52.71 94.71
N GLY A 38 -55.89 -51.40 94.81
CA GLY A 38 -54.71 -50.83 95.47
C GLY A 38 -53.44 -50.78 94.61
N LYS A 39 -53.52 -51.00 93.30
CA LYS A 39 -52.39 -50.89 92.36
C LYS A 39 -52.26 -49.46 91.84
N ALA A 40 -51.03 -48.96 91.79
CA ALA A 40 -50.75 -47.58 91.39
C ALA A 40 -51.11 -47.32 89.91
N TYR A 41 -51.79 -46.20 89.65
CA TYR A 41 -52.02 -45.72 88.30
C TYR A 41 -50.73 -45.13 87.72
N LYS A 42 -50.40 -45.51 86.49
CA LYS A 42 -49.37 -44.87 85.69
C LYS A 42 -50.00 -43.74 84.87
N TYR A 43 -49.52 -42.51 85.05
CA TYR A 43 -49.94 -41.37 84.24
C TYR A 43 -48.87 -40.97 83.25
N GLU A 44 -49.29 -40.69 82.02
CA GLU A 44 -48.46 -40.18 80.94
C GLU A 44 -49.23 -39.07 80.22
N VAL A 45 -48.51 -38.18 79.54
CA VAL A 45 -49.12 -37.13 78.72
C VAL A 45 -48.81 -37.40 77.25
N LYS A 46 -49.75 -37.01 76.38
CA LYS A 46 -49.56 -37.07 74.94
C LYS A 46 -50.14 -35.80 74.33
N GLU A 47 -49.42 -35.19 73.40
CA GLU A 47 -49.99 -34.13 72.60
C GLU A 47 -50.77 -34.71 71.41
N GLN A 48 -51.91 -34.11 71.10
CA GLN A 48 -52.60 -34.37 69.84
C GLN A 48 -51.78 -33.78 68.67
N PRO A 49 -51.78 -34.42 67.48
CA PRO A 49 -50.97 -33.98 66.35
C PRO A 49 -51.18 -32.50 66.00
N VAL A 50 -50.09 -31.74 65.97
CA VAL A 50 -50.09 -30.33 65.56
C VAL A 50 -49.54 -30.24 64.13
N PRO A 51 -50.33 -29.77 63.14
CA PRO A 51 -49.87 -29.66 61.75
C PRO A 51 -48.59 -28.83 61.62
N GLY A 52 -47.55 -29.41 61.01
CA GLY A 52 -46.25 -28.74 60.80
C GLY A 52 -45.28 -28.79 61.98
N TYR A 53 -45.59 -29.55 63.04
CA TYR A 53 -44.74 -29.73 64.20
C TYR A 53 -44.59 -31.21 64.54
N GLU A 54 -43.42 -31.56 65.06
CA GLU A 54 -43.14 -32.87 65.65
C GLU A 54 -42.97 -32.69 67.17
N SER A 55 -43.80 -33.40 67.93
CA SER A 55 -43.84 -33.31 69.40
C SER A 55 -42.95 -34.37 70.04
N LYS A 56 -42.12 -33.99 71.02
CA LYS A 56 -41.36 -34.92 71.86
C LYS A 56 -41.73 -34.72 73.33
N VAL A 57 -42.13 -35.80 74.00
CA VAL A 57 -42.51 -35.80 75.42
C VAL A 57 -41.35 -36.29 76.27
N ASN A 58 -40.97 -35.53 77.31
CA ASN A 58 -40.01 -35.93 78.32
C ASN A 58 -40.60 -35.73 79.72
N GLY A 59 -41.08 -36.82 80.34
CA GLY A 59 -41.87 -36.72 81.57
C GLY A 59 -43.22 -36.05 81.28
N THR A 60 -43.38 -34.81 81.76
CA THR A 60 -44.53 -33.95 81.48
C THR A 60 -44.20 -32.76 80.60
N ASP A 61 -42.96 -32.60 80.16
CA ASP A 61 -42.59 -31.51 79.25
C ASP A 61 -42.82 -31.96 77.81
N ILE A 62 -43.47 -31.10 77.01
CA ILE A 62 -43.77 -31.35 75.60
C ILE A 62 -43.03 -30.30 74.78
N THR A 63 -42.05 -30.73 73.98
CA THR A 63 -41.32 -29.87 73.05
C THR A 63 -41.88 -30.06 71.65
N ASN A 64 -42.32 -28.97 71.02
CA ASN A 64 -42.75 -28.96 69.62
C ASN A 64 -41.68 -28.35 68.72
N THR A 65 -41.10 -29.15 67.83
CA THR A 65 -40.15 -28.68 66.82
C THR A 65 -40.86 -28.48 65.50
N LYS A 66 -40.69 -27.31 64.87
CA LYS A 66 -41.27 -27.04 63.56
C LYS A 66 -40.60 -27.91 62.51
N VAL A 67 -41.37 -28.69 61.78
CA VAL A 67 -40.88 -29.58 60.73
C VAL A 67 -41.55 -29.26 59.41
N GLY A 68 -40.83 -29.53 58.32
CA GLY A 68 -41.35 -29.31 56.97
C GLY A 68 -40.36 -29.79 55.94
N LYS A 69 -40.87 -30.08 54.75
CA LYS A 69 -40.05 -30.36 53.58
C LYS A 69 -40.15 -29.21 52.59
N THR A 70 -39.04 -28.95 51.91
CA THR A 70 -38.95 -28.02 50.80
C THR A 70 -38.25 -28.70 49.64
N LYS A 71 -38.16 -27.98 48.53
CA LYS A 71 -37.37 -28.38 47.37
C LYS A 71 -36.61 -27.17 46.82
N VAL A 72 -35.52 -27.46 46.12
CA VAL A 72 -34.76 -26.47 45.36
C VAL A 72 -34.74 -26.93 43.91
N GLU A 73 -35.24 -26.09 43.02
CA GLU A 73 -35.22 -26.35 41.58
C GLU A 73 -34.69 -25.13 40.85
N GLY A 74 -34.07 -25.37 39.70
CA GLY A 74 -33.48 -24.33 38.89
C GLY A 74 -33.24 -24.79 37.46
N THR A 75 -32.93 -23.82 36.63
CA THR A 75 -32.62 -24.02 35.21
C THR A 75 -31.21 -23.56 34.90
N LYS A 76 -30.62 -24.17 33.87
CA LYS A 76 -29.32 -23.80 33.33
C LYS A 76 -29.51 -23.14 31.96
N THR A 77 -29.02 -21.91 31.85
CA THR A 77 -28.99 -21.13 30.61
C THR A 77 -27.56 -20.98 30.10
N TRP A 78 -27.40 -21.03 28.78
CA TRP A 78 -26.12 -20.82 28.09
C TRP A 78 -26.20 -19.57 27.22
N LYS A 79 -25.26 -18.65 27.42
CA LYS A 79 -24.99 -17.45 26.63
C LYS A 79 -23.69 -17.69 25.87
N ASP A 80 -23.78 -18.33 24.71
CA ASP A 80 -22.61 -18.84 23.97
C ASP A 80 -22.85 -19.00 22.46
N ASP A 81 -23.93 -18.41 21.94
CA ASP A 81 -24.35 -18.52 20.54
C ASP A 81 -24.37 -19.98 20.01
N ASN A 82 -24.78 -20.94 20.85
CA ASN A 82 -24.76 -22.38 20.54
C ASN A 82 -23.37 -22.91 20.17
N ALA A 83 -22.37 -22.49 20.93
CA ALA A 83 -20.99 -22.93 20.80
C ALA A 83 -20.87 -24.45 20.61
N LYS A 84 -20.03 -24.84 19.63
CA LYS A 84 -19.79 -26.25 19.28
C LYS A 84 -19.02 -27.01 20.36
N ASP A 85 -18.28 -26.29 21.21
CA ASP A 85 -17.46 -26.82 22.30
C ASP A 85 -18.18 -26.71 23.67
N ARG A 86 -19.50 -26.50 23.69
CA ARG A 86 -20.30 -26.54 24.91
C ARG A 86 -20.18 -27.94 25.56
N PRO A 87 -19.93 -28.03 26.87
CA PRO A 87 -19.88 -29.31 27.56
C PRO A 87 -21.24 -30.02 27.54
N GLU A 88 -21.22 -31.36 27.52
CA GLU A 88 -22.45 -32.16 27.50
C GLU A 88 -23.22 -32.11 28.82
N MET A 89 -22.51 -31.85 29.92
CA MET A 89 -23.06 -31.79 31.27
C MET A 89 -22.26 -30.84 32.17
N ILE A 90 -22.88 -30.40 33.26
CA ILE A 90 -22.29 -29.64 34.36
C ILE A 90 -22.62 -30.31 35.69
N LYS A 91 -21.94 -29.89 36.77
CA LYS A 91 -22.24 -30.32 38.13
C LYS A 91 -22.73 -29.14 38.96
N VAL A 92 -23.92 -29.28 39.54
CA VAL A 92 -24.54 -28.30 40.42
C VAL A 92 -24.56 -28.84 41.84
N ASP A 93 -23.88 -28.15 42.73
CA ASP A 93 -23.84 -28.44 44.16
C ASP A 93 -25.01 -27.72 44.86
N LEU A 94 -25.72 -28.42 45.74
CA LEU A 94 -26.69 -27.86 46.67
C LEU A 94 -25.99 -27.57 48.01
N LEU A 95 -26.07 -26.32 48.45
CA LEU A 95 -25.52 -25.86 49.71
C LEU A 95 -26.66 -25.64 50.72
N GLN A 96 -26.50 -26.19 51.92
CA GLN A 96 -27.33 -25.94 53.09
C GLN A 96 -26.51 -25.15 54.11
N ASN A 97 -26.93 -23.92 54.41
CA ASN A 97 -26.22 -22.99 55.29
C ASN A 97 -24.72 -22.84 54.93
N GLY A 98 -24.40 -22.89 53.63
CA GLY A 98 -23.02 -22.78 53.11
C GLY A 98 -22.26 -24.10 52.99
N THR A 99 -22.81 -25.23 53.45
CA THR A 99 -22.18 -26.56 53.33
C THR A 99 -22.78 -27.33 52.16
N VAL A 100 -21.94 -27.89 51.29
CA VAL A 100 -22.40 -28.78 50.20
C VAL A 100 -22.98 -30.05 50.80
N ILE A 101 -24.24 -30.37 50.47
CA ILE A 101 -24.95 -31.55 50.98
C ILE A 101 -25.39 -32.52 49.88
N ALA A 102 -25.46 -32.05 48.63
CA ALA A 102 -25.82 -32.86 47.48
C ALA A 102 -25.21 -32.27 46.21
N MET A 103 -25.13 -33.07 45.15
CA MET A 103 -24.68 -32.68 43.82
C MET A 103 -25.57 -33.35 42.78
N GLN A 104 -25.89 -32.62 41.71
CA GLN A 104 -26.62 -33.15 40.58
C GLN A 104 -25.90 -32.84 39.28
N GLU A 105 -25.83 -33.84 38.39
CA GLU A 105 -25.38 -33.67 37.02
C GLU A 105 -26.55 -33.14 36.17
N VAL A 106 -26.29 -32.05 35.45
CA VAL A 106 -27.29 -31.35 34.63
C VAL A 106 -26.81 -31.35 33.20
N SER A 107 -27.66 -31.77 32.28
CA SER A 107 -27.28 -31.97 30.88
C SER A 107 -28.41 -31.61 29.93
N LYS A 108 -28.15 -31.70 28.62
CA LYS A 108 -29.20 -31.57 27.61
C LYS A 108 -30.30 -32.64 27.79
N ALA A 109 -29.96 -33.84 28.25
CA ALA A 109 -30.92 -34.91 28.50
C ALA A 109 -31.90 -34.58 29.65
N THR A 110 -31.46 -33.81 30.65
CA THR A 110 -32.33 -33.30 31.71
C THR A 110 -33.06 -32.02 31.31
N GLY A 111 -32.97 -31.61 30.03
CA GLY A 111 -33.50 -30.34 29.55
C GLY A 111 -32.85 -29.12 30.21
N TRP A 112 -31.62 -29.27 30.71
CA TRP A 112 -30.91 -28.25 31.49
C TRP A 112 -31.68 -27.80 32.73
N LYS A 113 -32.39 -28.73 33.38
CA LYS A 113 -33.11 -28.50 34.64
C LYS A 113 -32.60 -29.45 35.72
N TYR A 114 -32.74 -29.05 36.97
CA TYR A 114 -32.39 -29.84 38.14
C TYR A 114 -33.34 -29.56 39.30
N GLU A 115 -33.48 -30.54 40.19
CA GLU A 115 -34.44 -30.49 41.29
C GLU A 115 -33.95 -31.38 42.45
N PHE A 116 -33.74 -30.75 43.62
CA PHE A 116 -33.45 -31.42 44.87
C PHE A 116 -34.72 -31.45 45.72
N LYS A 117 -35.23 -32.66 45.99
CA LYS A 117 -36.50 -32.90 46.72
C LYS A 117 -36.26 -33.29 48.16
N ASP A 118 -37.35 -33.28 48.94
CA ASP A 118 -37.41 -33.81 50.30
C ASP A 118 -36.40 -33.18 51.27
N LEU A 119 -36.03 -31.92 51.04
CA LEU A 119 -35.08 -31.18 51.85
C LEU A 119 -35.76 -30.71 53.14
N ALA A 120 -35.11 -30.85 54.30
CA ALA A 120 -35.64 -30.30 55.54
C ALA A 120 -35.79 -28.77 55.45
N ALA A 121 -36.93 -28.21 55.84
CA ALA A 121 -37.12 -26.77 55.85
C ALA A 121 -36.52 -26.10 57.08
N TYR A 122 -36.38 -26.84 58.19
CA TYR A 122 -35.94 -26.35 59.50
C TYR A 122 -34.93 -27.31 60.13
N ASP A 123 -34.00 -26.76 60.92
CA ASP A 123 -33.08 -27.53 61.75
C ASP A 123 -33.76 -28.08 63.03
N ALA A 124 -32.99 -28.76 63.88
CA ALA A 124 -33.48 -29.39 65.10
C ALA A 124 -34.03 -28.36 66.12
N GLU A 125 -33.59 -27.11 66.03
CA GLU A 125 -34.02 -25.97 66.83
C GLU A 125 -35.21 -25.22 66.20
N GLY A 126 -35.68 -25.63 65.03
CA GLY A 126 -36.80 -25.01 64.32
C GLY A 126 -36.42 -23.75 63.52
N LYS A 127 -35.14 -23.46 63.30
CA LYS A 127 -34.67 -22.36 62.46
C LYS A 127 -34.60 -22.80 60.99
N ALA A 128 -35.03 -21.93 60.08
CA ALA A 128 -35.10 -22.27 58.67
C ALA A 128 -33.70 -22.47 58.05
N TYR A 129 -33.54 -23.53 57.26
CA TYR A 129 -32.34 -23.72 56.45
C TYR A 129 -32.30 -22.72 55.29
N LYS A 130 -31.13 -22.14 55.04
CA LYS A 130 -30.85 -21.39 53.82
C LYS A 130 -30.28 -22.36 52.78
N TYR A 131 -30.93 -22.43 51.63
CA TYR A 131 -30.45 -23.22 50.50
C TYR A 131 -29.94 -22.32 49.37
N GLU A 132 -28.79 -22.68 48.82
CA GLU A 132 -28.15 -22.02 47.69
C GLU A 132 -27.60 -23.07 46.73
N VAL A 133 -27.35 -22.68 45.49
CA VAL A 133 -26.78 -23.55 44.47
C VAL A 133 -25.45 -22.97 44.01
N LYS A 134 -24.51 -23.84 43.69
CA LYS A 134 -23.23 -23.45 43.12
C LYS A 134 -22.88 -24.38 41.98
N GLU A 135 -22.48 -23.81 40.86
CA GLU A 135 -21.92 -24.60 39.77
C GLU A 135 -20.41 -24.83 40.00
N GLN A 136 -19.95 -26.04 39.67
CA GLN A 136 -18.51 -26.32 39.58
C GLN A 136 -17.93 -25.69 38.31
N THR A 137 -16.72 -25.13 38.41
CA THR A 137 -16.05 -24.39 37.33
C THR A 137 -16.16 -25.08 35.97
N VAL A 138 -16.65 -24.37 34.97
CA VAL A 138 -16.73 -24.82 33.59
C VAL A 138 -15.67 -24.08 32.77
N PRO A 139 -14.65 -24.77 32.23
CA PRO A 139 -13.59 -24.12 31.46
C PRO A 139 -14.13 -23.29 30.28
N GLY A 140 -13.67 -22.04 30.15
CA GLY A 140 -14.09 -21.12 29.08
C GLY A 140 -15.43 -20.44 29.31
N TYR A 141 -16.00 -20.55 30.51
CA TYR A 141 -17.26 -19.91 30.87
C TYR A 141 -17.17 -19.20 32.21
N GLU A 142 -17.86 -18.06 32.30
CA GLU A 142 -18.14 -17.38 33.56
C GLU A 142 -19.57 -17.71 34.01
N SER A 143 -19.73 -18.10 35.28
CA SER A 143 -21.01 -18.56 35.84
C SER A 143 -21.64 -17.50 36.73
N LYS A 144 -22.94 -17.26 36.56
CA LYS A 144 -23.74 -16.35 37.39
C LYS A 144 -25.00 -17.05 37.88
N VAL A 145 -25.23 -16.99 39.19
CA VAL A 145 -26.42 -17.56 39.84
C VAL A 145 -27.40 -16.43 40.19
N SER A 146 -28.67 -16.59 39.81
CA SER A 146 -29.77 -15.69 40.18
C SER A 146 -30.89 -16.49 40.83
N GLY A 147 -31.01 -16.38 42.16
CA GLY A 147 -31.82 -17.31 42.95
C GLY A 147 -31.24 -18.73 42.85
N THR A 148 -31.86 -19.57 42.04
CA THR A 148 -31.42 -20.94 41.73
C THR A 148 -31.17 -21.15 40.24
N ASP A 149 -31.40 -20.15 39.39
CA ASP A 149 -31.07 -20.26 37.97
C ASP A 149 -29.60 -19.95 37.74
N ILE A 150 -28.95 -20.75 36.89
CA ILE A 150 -27.53 -20.65 36.58
C ILE A 150 -27.40 -20.22 35.13
N THR A 151 -26.63 -19.17 34.87
CA THR A 151 -26.28 -18.74 33.51
C THR A 151 -24.78 -18.84 33.31
N ASN A 152 -24.35 -19.53 32.25
CA ASN A 152 -22.96 -19.47 31.80
C ASN A 152 -22.82 -18.62 30.57
N THR A 153 -21.91 -17.66 30.63
CA THR A 153 -21.51 -16.83 29.50
C THR A 153 -20.15 -17.29 28.99
N LYS A 154 -20.02 -17.52 27.68
CA LYS A 154 -18.75 -17.85 27.05
C LYS A 154 -17.78 -16.69 27.20
N VAL A 155 -16.57 -16.96 27.64
CA VAL A 155 -15.51 -15.95 27.81
C VAL A 155 -14.19 -16.46 27.27
N GLY A 156 -13.29 -15.55 26.93
CA GLY A 156 -11.96 -15.88 26.44
C GLY A 156 -11.25 -14.67 25.87
N GLU A 157 -9.94 -14.78 25.72
CA GLU A 157 -9.12 -13.77 25.08
C GLU A 157 -8.60 -14.29 23.74
N THR A 158 -8.35 -13.36 22.82
CA THR A 158 -7.69 -13.59 21.54
C THR A 158 -6.65 -12.51 21.28
N LYS A 159 -5.94 -12.65 20.16
CA LYS A 159 -5.02 -11.63 19.66
C LYS A 159 -5.21 -11.46 18.15
N VAL A 160 -4.88 -10.28 17.66
CA VAL A 160 -4.80 -9.97 16.23
C VAL A 160 -3.37 -9.63 15.90
N GLU A 161 -2.82 -10.32 14.90
CA GLU A 161 -1.44 -10.17 14.46
C GLU A 161 -1.42 -10.00 12.95
N GLY A 162 -0.62 -9.05 12.47
CA GLY A 162 -0.51 -8.74 11.07
C GLY A 162 0.85 -8.18 10.72
N THR A 163 1.15 -8.23 9.44
CA THR A 163 2.37 -7.68 8.86
C THR A 163 2.04 -6.58 7.85
N LYS A 164 2.97 -5.65 7.70
CA LYS A 164 2.91 -4.59 6.72
C LYS A 164 3.95 -4.82 5.62
N THR A 165 3.46 -4.90 4.39
CA THR A 165 4.26 -5.02 3.17
C THR A 165 4.20 -3.72 2.36
N TRP A 166 5.34 -3.36 1.77
CA TRP A 166 5.50 -2.20 0.89
C TRP A 166 5.84 -2.66 -0.53
N ASN A 167 4.92 -2.41 -1.46
CA ASN A 167 5.11 -2.58 -2.91
C ASN A 167 5.46 -1.21 -3.50
N ASP A 168 6.72 -0.82 -3.37
CA ASP A 168 7.21 0.52 -3.72
C ASP A 168 8.61 0.53 -4.32
N ASN A 169 9.13 -0.65 -4.67
CA ASN A 169 10.49 -0.84 -5.17
C ASN A 169 11.58 -0.22 -4.26
N ASN A 170 11.42 -0.33 -2.94
CA ASN A 170 12.32 0.26 -1.93
C ASN A 170 12.45 1.78 -2.07
N ALA A 171 11.30 2.44 -2.19
CA ALA A 171 11.24 3.89 -2.32
C ALA A 171 11.94 4.60 -1.15
N THR A 172 12.68 5.68 -1.45
CA THR A 172 13.44 6.46 -0.46
C THR A 172 12.58 7.45 0.33
N ASP A 173 11.37 7.72 -0.15
CA ASP A 173 10.37 8.62 0.42
C ASP A 173 9.26 7.87 1.17
N ARG A 174 9.49 6.61 1.53
CA ARG A 174 8.58 5.82 2.37
C ARG A 174 8.41 6.51 3.75
N PRO A 175 7.19 6.62 4.28
CA PRO A 175 6.99 7.16 5.62
C PRO A 175 7.66 6.28 6.69
N GLU A 176 8.10 6.89 7.78
CA GLU A 176 8.77 6.18 8.88
C GLU A 176 7.81 5.28 9.69
N MET A 177 6.52 5.59 9.65
CA MET A 177 5.47 4.91 10.39
C MET A 177 4.12 4.92 9.64
N ILE A 178 3.24 4.01 10.05
CA ILE A 178 1.81 4.00 9.70
C ILE A 178 0.98 3.81 10.96
N GLU A 179 -0.29 4.17 10.91
CA GLU A 179 -1.26 3.87 11.96
C GLU A 179 -2.23 2.78 11.47
N VAL A 180 -2.34 1.72 12.26
CA VAL A 180 -3.25 0.59 12.03
C VAL A 180 -4.34 0.61 13.11
N ASP A 181 -5.58 0.80 12.69
CA ASP A 181 -6.76 0.72 13.54
C ASP A 181 -7.21 -0.74 13.66
N LEU A 182 -7.49 -1.17 14.90
CA LEU A 182 -8.22 -2.40 15.20
C LEU A 182 -9.71 -2.08 15.29
N LEU A 183 -10.52 -2.80 14.52
CA LEU A 183 -11.97 -2.68 14.52
C LEU A 183 -12.58 -3.90 15.21
N GLN A 184 -13.44 -3.66 16.19
CA GLN A 184 -14.31 -4.65 16.82
C GLN A 184 -15.74 -4.44 16.32
N ASN A 185 -16.31 -5.42 15.64
CA ASN A 185 -17.64 -5.34 15.02
C ASN A 185 -17.84 -4.06 14.17
N GLY A 186 -16.80 -3.64 13.45
CA GLY A 186 -16.81 -2.44 12.59
C GLY A 186 -16.55 -1.11 13.28
N LYS A 187 -16.31 -1.08 14.61
CA LYS A 187 -15.95 0.13 15.35
C LYS A 187 -14.48 0.10 15.74
N VAL A 188 -13.76 1.20 15.53
CA VAL A 188 -12.37 1.35 16.01
C VAL A 188 -12.35 1.27 17.53
N VAL A 189 -11.51 0.38 18.07
CA VAL A 189 -11.34 0.16 19.52
C VAL A 189 -9.91 0.37 19.99
N ASP A 190 -8.94 0.30 19.09
CA ASP A 190 -7.52 0.55 19.39
C ASP A 190 -6.80 0.97 18.09
N THR A 191 -5.66 1.63 18.22
CA THR A 191 -4.81 2.06 17.11
C THR A 191 -3.35 1.84 17.48
N LYS A 192 -2.58 1.31 16.54
CA LYS A 192 -1.15 1.01 16.76
C LYS A 192 -0.29 1.66 15.69
N GLU A 193 0.76 2.32 16.15
CA GLU A 193 1.85 2.78 15.30
C GLU A 193 2.73 1.58 14.90
N VAL A 194 3.02 1.46 13.61
CA VAL A 194 3.85 0.40 13.04
C VAL A 194 4.99 1.03 12.27
N THR A 195 6.23 0.63 12.57
CA THR A 195 7.44 1.27 12.05
C THR A 195 8.43 0.25 11.52
N GLY A 196 9.47 0.71 10.84
CA GLY A 196 10.60 -0.13 10.44
C GLY A 196 11.31 -0.80 11.61
N ALA A 197 11.35 -0.17 12.79
CA ALA A 197 11.97 -0.75 14.00
C ALA A 197 11.22 -1.98 14.52
N THR A 198 9.90 -2.06 14.28
CA THR A 198 9.06 -3.23 14.58
C THR A 198 9.09 -4.29 13.48
N GLU A 199 10.01 -4.17 12.52
CA GLU A 199 10.05 -4.98 11.29
C GLU A 199 8.71 -4.96 10.54
N TRP A 200 7.97 -3.86 10.62
CA TRP A 200 6.64 -3.72 10.03
C TRP A 200 5.63 -4.78 10.51
N LYS A 201 5.74 -5.25 11.76
CA LYS A 201 4.83 -6.21 12.39
C LYS A 201 4.06 -5.55 13.51
N TYR A 202 2.82 -5.98 13.73
CA TYR A 202 2.02 -5.50 14.85
C TYR A 202 1.15 -6.61 15.44
N THR A 203 0.89 -6.45 16.73
CA THR A 203 0.06 -7.36 17.53
C THR A 203 -0.83 -6.54 18.46
N PHE A 204 -2.12 -6.87 18.51
CA PHE A 204 -3.07 -6.46 19.53
C PHE A 204 -3.35 -7.67 20.42
N GLU A 205 -3.01 -7.58 21.70
CA GLU A 205 -3.11 -8.69 22.67
C GLU A 205 -4.30 -8.55 23.60
N LYS A 206 -4.68 -9.65 24.28
CA LYS A 206 -5.69 -9.68 25.35
C LYS A 206 -7.04 -9.10 24.93
N LEU A 207 -7.42 -9.32 23.68
CA LEU A 207 -8.69 -8.89 23.12
C LEU A 207 -9.79 -9.82 23.61
N GLN A 208 -10.92 -9.28 24.07
CA GLN A 208 -12.06 -10.11 24.43
C GLN A 208 -12.57 -10.86 23.20
N ALA A 209 -12.72 -12.18 23.29
CA ALA A 209 -13.19 -12.98 22.18
C ALA A 209 -14.73 -12.98 22.04
N TYR A 210 -15.45 -12.70 23.13
CA TYR A 210 -16.92 -12.79 23.19
C TYR A 210 -17.54 -11.59 23.90
N ASP A 211 -18.75 -11.20 23.51
CA ASP A 211 -19.54 -10.17 24.16
C ASP A 211 -20.27 -10.65 25.43
N ALA A 212 -21.08 -9.78 26.04
CA ALA A 212 -21.82 -10.08 27.27
C ALA A 212 -22.93 -11.15 27.09
N GLU A 213 -23.24 -11.49 25.84
CA GLU A 213 -24.17 -12.53 25.42
C GLU A 213 -23.43 -13.81 24.99
N GLY A 214 -22.09 -13.81 25.05
CA GLY A 214 -21.23 -14.92 24.67
C GLY A 214 -21.12 -15.11 23.17
N LYS A 215 -21.46 -14.10 22.36
CA LYS A 215 -21.29 -14.12 20.91
C LYS A 215 -19.90 -13.63 20.55
N ALA A 216 -19.26 -14.29 19.58
CA ALA A 216 -17.89 -13.96 19.20
C ALA A 216 -17.79 -12.55 18.58
N TYR A 217 -16.80 -11.78 19.00
CA TYR A 217 -16.45 -10.52 18.35
C TYR A 217 -15.79 -10.79 16.99
N LYS A 218 -16.18 -10.00 15.98
CA LYS A 218 -15.46 -9.94 14.71
C LYS A 218 -14.39 -8.85 14.82
N TYR A 219 -13.13 -9.25 14.64
CA TYR A 219 -12.01 -8.32 14.55
C TYR A 219 -11.56 -8.14 13.11
N GLU A 220 -11.25 -6.91 12.74
CA GLU A 220 -10.72 -6.50 11.44
C GLU A 220 -9.67 -5.41 11.67
N VAL A 221 -8.81 -5.18 10.68
CA VAL A 221 -7.83 -4.09 10.71
C VAL A 221 -8.05 -3.14 9.56
N LYS A 222 -7.71 -1.88 9.77
CA LYS A 222 -7.73 -0.85 8.74
C LYS A 222 -6.49 0.02 8.90
N GLU A 223 -5.84 0.33 7.79
CA GLU A 223 -4.80 1.35 7.80
C GLU A 223 -5.41 2.74 7.63
N GLN A 224 -4.87 3.71 8.36
CA GLN A 224 -5.13 5.11 8.04
C GLN A 224 -4.51 5.49 6.69
N ALA A 225 -5.04 6.53 6.05
CA ALA A 225 -4.60 6.90 4.71
C ALA A 225 -3.12 7.31 4.73
N VAL A 226 -2.32 6.73 3.83
CA VAL A 226 -0.92 7.07 3.62
C VAL A 226 -0.79 7.77 2.27
N GLU A 227 -0.32 9.01 2.28
CA GLU A 227 -0.18 9.83 1.07
C GLU A 227 0.74 9.14 0.03
N GLY A 228 0.32 9.13 -1.24
CA GLY A 228 1.07 8.46 -2.32
C GLY A 228 0.96 6.93 -2.35
N TYR A 229 0.13 6.33 -1.48
CA TYR A 229 -0.04 4.89 -1.40
C TYR A 229 -1.51 4.47 -1.46
N LYS A 230 -1.74 3.32 -2.09
CA LYS A 230 -3.01 2.61 -2.06
C LYS A 230 -2.89 1.40 -1.15
N SER A 231 -3.73 1.34 -0.13
CA SER A 231 -3.75 0.27 0.87
C SER A 231 -4.67 -0.88 0.47
N LYS A 232 -4.27 -2.11 0.80
CA LYS A 232 -5.07 -3.33 0.66
C LYS A 232 -4.86 -4.22 1.88
N VAL A 233 -5.96 -4.65 2.51
CA VAL A 233 -5.97 -5.55 3.66
C VAL A 233 -6.33 -6.97 3.20
N ASN A 234 -5.57 -7.98 3.63
CA ASN A 234 -5.87 -9.40 3.43
C ASN A 234 -5.78 -10.15 4.77
N GLY A 235 -6.93 -10.49 5.35
CA GLY A 235 -6.99 -10.92 6.75
C GLY A 235 -6.56 -9.78 7.65
N TYR A 236 -5.35 -9.90 8.22
CA TYR A 236 -4.71 -8.85 9.00
C TYR A 236 -3.42 -8.32 8.36
N ASP A 237 -3.01 -8.84 7.20
CA ASP A 237 -1.84 -8.30 6.51
C ASP A 237 -2.23 -7.08 5.68
N ILE A 238 -1.40 -6.06 5.73
CA ILE A 238 -1.60 -4.79 5.03
C ILE A 238 -0.53 -4.66 3.95
N THR A 239 -0.93 -4.37 2.72
CA THR A 239 -0.01 -4.07 1.62
C THR A 239 -0.27 -2.65 1.12
N ASN A 240 0.75 -1.80 1.13
CA ASN A 240 0.69 -0.52 0.41
C ASN A 240 1.42 -0.61 -0.90
N THR A 241 0.74 -0.20 -1.96
CA THR A 241 1.32 -0.06 -3.29
C THR A 241 1.50 1.41 -3.61
N LYS A 242 2.70 1.80 -4.05
CA LYS A 242 2.98 3.18 -4.43
C LYS A 242 2.15 3.56 -5.64
N VAL A 243 1.50 4.71 -5.60
CA VAL A 243 0.63 5.22 -6.65
C VAL A 243 0.90 6.70 -6.88
N GLY A 244 0.58 7.17 -8.09
CA GLY A 244 0.75 8.56 -8.46
C GLY A 244 0.44 8.76 -9.93
N GLU A 245 0.20 10.01 -10.29
CA GLU A 245 0.02 10.42 -11.69
C GLU A 245 1.17 11.33 -12.10
N THR A 246 1.50 11.29 -13.37
CA THR A 246 2.47 12.17 -14.02
C THR A 246 1.92 12.66 -15.35
N LYS A 247 2.65 13.55 -15.99
CA LYS A 247 2.39 14.01 -17.36
C LYS A 247 3.68 14.01 -18.16
N VAL A 248 3.53 13.85 -19.47
CA VAL A 248 4.62 14.00 -20.44
C VAL A 248 4.25 15.17 -21.34
N GLU A 249 5.13 16.16 -21.40
CA GLU A 249 4.96 17.35 -22.23
C GLU A 249 6.23 17.60 -23.03
N GLY A 250 6.05 18.03 -24.28
CA GLY A 250 7.14 18.28 -25.20
C GLY A 250 6.73 19.25 -26.29
N THR A 251 7.75 19.71 -27.01
CA THR A 251 7.62 20.64 -28.12
C THR A 251 8.20 20.03 -29.39
N LYS A 252 7.67 20.46 -30.53
CA LYS A 252 8.17 20.10 -31.85
C LYS A 252 8.85 21.32 -32.49
N THR A 253 10.10 21.11 -32.88
CA THR A 253 10.93 22.09 -33.59
C THR A 253 11.19 21.63 -35.02
N TRP A 254 11.16 22.58 -35.95
CA TRP A 254 11.44 22.37 -37.37
C TRP A 254 12.72 23.12 -37.76
N ASN A 255 13.77 22.38 -38.07
CA ASN A 255 15.01 22.86 -38.66
C ASN A 255 14.94 22.67 -40.19
N ASP A 256 14.23 23.58 -40.86
CA ASP A 256 13.92 23.46 -42.28
C ASP A 256 13.89 24.79 -43.04
N ASN A 257 14.41 25.85 -42.41
CA ASN A 257 14.42 27.20 -42.97
C ASN A 257 13.03 27.68 -43.45
N ASN A 258 11.96 27.34 -42.70
CA ASN A 258 10.57 27.63 -43.04
C ASN A 258 10.15 27.06 -44.40
N ALA A 259 10.45 25.78 -44.62
CA ALA A 259 10.08 25.04 -45.81
C ALA A 259 8.58 25.15 -46.14
N THR A 260 8.24 25.34 -47.42
CA THR A 260 6.86 25.50 -47.88
C THR A 260 6.08 24.19 -47.99
N ASP A 261 6.78 23.07 -48.00
CA ASP A 261 6.28 21.70 -48.06
C ASP A 261 6.32 20.99 -46.69
N ARG A 262 6.43 21.75 -45.60
CA ARG A 262 6.29 21.21 -44.23
C ARG A 262 4.90 20.58 -44.07
N PRO A 263 4.78 19.37 -43.51
CA PRO A 263 3.48 18.75 -43.28
C PRO A 263 2.65 19.57 -42.28
N SER A 264 1.32 19.50 -42.42
CA SER A 264 0.39 20.21 -41.54
C SER A 264 0.32 19.63 -40.12
N SER A 265 0.70 18.36 -39.96
CA SER A 265 0.72 17.66 -38.69
C SER A 265 1.78 16.56 -38.63
N ILE A 266 2.07 16.10 -37.41
CA ILE A 266 2.87 14.91 -37.12
C ILE A 266 2.11 14.04 -36.12
N LYS A 267 2.52 12.77 -35.99
CA LYS A 267 2.04 11.87 -34.94
C LYS A 267 3.17 11.54 -33.98
N VAL A 268 2.93 11.80 -32.70
CA VAL A 268 3.84 11.50 -31.59
C VAL A 268 3.26 10.37 -30.77
N ASP A 269 3.97 9.25 -30.72
CA ASP A 269 3.64 8.10 -29.89
C ASP A 269 4.23 8.30 -28.48
N LEU A 270 3.42 8.06 -27.45
CA LEU A 270 3.87 7.90 -26.07
C LEU A 270 4.18 6.43 -25.83
N LEU A 271 5.40 6.16 -25.37
CA LEU A 271 5.85 4.82 -25.02
C LEU A 271 5.92 4.68 -23.50
N GLN A 272 5.29 3.64 -22.96
CA GLN A 272 5.43 3.20 -21.57
C GLN A 272 6.25 1.90 -21.56
N ASN A 273 7.41 1.93 -20.91
CA ASN A 273 8.35 0.80 -20.87
C ASN A 273 8.63 0.20 -22.28
N GLY A 274 8.78 1.08 -23.28
CA GLY A 274 9.06 0.70 -24.67
C GLY A 274 7.84 0.26 -25.50
N LYS A 275 6.62 0.27 -24.95
CA LYS A 275 5.39 -0.04 -25.70
C LYS A 275 4.58 1.22 -25.95
N VAL A 276 4.10 1.39 -27.18
CA VAL A 276 3.16 2.48 -27.50
C VAL A 276 1.87 2.29 -26.73
N VAL A 277 1.48 3.31 -25.95
CA VAL A 277 0.26 3.32 -25.12
C VAL A 277 -0.71 4.41 -25.52
N ASP A 278 -0.23 5.45 -26.20
CA ASP A 278 -1.06 6.54 -26.72
C ASP A 278 -0.35 7.20 -27.92
N THR A 279 -1.11 7.90 -28.76
CA THR A 279 -0.61 8.65 -29.91
C THR A 279 -1.34 9.98 -30.01
N LYS A 280 -0.59 11.08 -30.13
CA LYS A 280 -1.14 12.42 -30.28
C LYS A 280 -0.76 13.03 -31.63
N GLU A 281 -1.74 13.62 -32.29
CA GLU A 281 -1.51 14.48 -33.45
C GLU A 281 -1.10 15.87 -32.98
N VAL A 282 -0.03 16.42 -33.58
CA VAL A 282 0.54 17.72 -33.22
C VAL A 282 0.57 18.59 -34.47
N THR A 283 0.09 19.83 -34.36
CA THR A 283 -0.12 20.73 -35.50
C THR A 283 0.43 22.13 -35.19
N ALA A 284 0.42 22.99 -36.21
CA ALA A 284 0.72 24.41 -36.00
C ALA A 284 -0.30 25.10 -35.08
N GLU A 285 -1.56 24.66 -35.06
CA GLU A 285 -2.62 25.23 -34.20
C GLU A 285 -2.34 24.99 -32.72
N THR A 286 -1.70 23.88 -32.36
CA THR A 286 -1.24 23.61 -30.99
C THR A 286 0.09 24.28 -30.67
N ASN A 287 0.55 25.21 -31.52
CA ASN A 287 1.88 25.80 -31.48
C ASN A 287 2.99 24.74 -31.43
N TRP A 288 2.78 23.60 -32.10
CA TRP A 288 3.71 22.47 -32.09
C TRP A 288 4.02 21.94 -30.68
N LYS A 289 3.09 22.08 -29.73
CA LYS A 289 3.20 21.53 -28.38
C LYS A 289 2.24 20.36 -28.20
N TYR A 290 2.62 19.44 -27.32
CA TYR A 290 1.77 18.31 -26.96
C TYR A 290 1.96 17.91 -25.49
N THR A 291 0.91 17.30 -24.94
CA THR A 291 0.87 16.86 -23.55
C THR A 291 0.05 15.58 -23.44
N PHE A 292 0.56 14.61 -22.71
CA PHE A 292 -0.14 13.41 -22.26
C PHE A 292 -0.34 13.55 -20.74
N GLU A 293 -1.59 13.58 -20.28
CA GLU A 293 -1.94 13.84 -18.88
C GLU A 293 -2.42 12.58 -18.16
N LYS A 294 -2.44 12.63 -16.82
CA LYS A 294 -2.98 11.57 -15.93
C LYS A 294 -2.38 10.19 -16.19
N LEU A 295 -1.10 10.17 -16.53
CA LEU A 295 -0.35 8.93 -16.76
C LEU A 295 -0.03 8.32 -15.41
N GLN A 296 -0.28 7.03 -15.23
CA GLN A 296 0.13 6.34 -14.01
C GLN A 296 1.65 6.40 -13.88
N ALA A 297 2.15 6.81 -12.73
CA ALA A 297 3.59 6.91 -12.48
C ALA A 297 4.20 5.56 -12.10
N TYR A 298 3.40 4.64 -11.54
CA TYR A 298 3.86 3.35 -11.01
C TYR A 298 3.01 2.18 -11.47
N ASP A 299 3.63 1.01 -11.59
CA ASP A 299 2.96 -0.25 -11.91
C ASP A 299 2.27 -0.88 -10.67
N ALA A 300 1.68 -2.06 -10.87
CA ALA A 300 0.98 -2.78 -9.79
C ALA A 300 1.88 -3.24 -8.63
N ASN A 301 3.21 -3.20 -8.80
CA ASN A 301 4.21 -3.52 -7.78
C ASN A 301 4.88 -2.26 -7.21
N GLY A 302 4.42 -1.07 -7.61
CA GLY A 302 5.00 0.21 -7.21
C GLY A 302 6.31 0.56 -7.90
N VAL A 303 6.64 -0.09 -9.03
CA VAL A 303 7.82 0.24 -9.84
C VAL A 303 7.48 1.39 -10.77
N ALA A 304 8.34 2.41 -10.86
CA ALA A 304 8.10 3.57 -11.71
C ALA A 304 8.06 3.19 -13.20
N TYR A 305 7.07 3.70 -13.92
CA TYR A 305 7.03 3.59 -15.38
C TYR A 305 8.05 4.51 -16.02
N LYS A 306 8.78 3.99 -17.02
CA LYS A 306 9.60 4.81 -17.91
C LYS A 306 8.72 5.27 -19.06
N TYR A 307 8.58 6.59 -19.21
CA TYR A 307 7.92 7.20 -20.36
C TYR A 307 8.94 7.78 -21.33
N GLU A 308 8.69 7.58 -22.62
CA GLU A 308 9.48 8.09 -23.73
C GLU A 308 8.52 8.53 -24.85
N VAL A 309 8.99 9.36 -25.77
CA VAL A 309 8.22 9.79 -26.94
C VAL A 309 8.94 9.37 -28.21
N LYS A 310 8.17 9.09 -29.26
CA LYS A 310 8.69 8.78 -30.58
C LYS A 310 7.82 9.44 -31.63
N GLU A 311 8.45 10.11 -32.60
CA GLU A 311 7.72 10.57 -33.78
C GLU A 311 7.57 9.44 -34.78
N GLN A 312 6.38 9.35 -35.40
CA GLN A 312 6.20 8.52 -36.59
C GLN A 312 6.99 9.12 -37.77
N PRO A 313 7.53 8.31 -38.70
CA PRO A 313 8.34 8.82 -39.80
C PRO A 313 7.65 9.94 -40.58
N VAL A 314 8.41 11.00 -40.87
CA VAL A 314 7.98 12.14 -41.69
C VAL A 314 8.87 12.19 -42.94
N ASP A 315 8.26 12.08 -44.11
CA ASP A 315 8.97 12.07 -45.38
C ASP A 315 9.81 13.34 -45.58
N GLY A 316 11.08 13.17 -45.98
CA GLY A 316 12.02 14.29 -46.21
C GLY A 316 12.62 14.89 -44.93
N TYR A 317 12.38 14.29 -43.76
CA TYR A 317 12.90 14.76 -42.49
C TYR A 317 13.58 13.66 -41.69
N LYS A 318 14.61 14.05 -40.94
CA LYS A 318 15.25 13.23 -39.92
C LYS A 318 14.82 13.73 -38.54
N SER A 319 14.22 12.85 -37.74
CA SER A 319 13.80 13.16 -36.37
C SER A 319 14.90 12.88 -35.35
N GLU A 320 15.02 13.75 -34.36
CA GLU A 320 15.81 13.58 -33.14
C GLU A 320 14.93 13.89 -31.92
N VAL A 321 15.06 13.08 -30.85
CA VAL A 321 14.32 13.28 -29.60
C VAL A 321 15.30 13.58 -28.46
N LYS A 322 15.09 14.68 -27.74
CA LYS A 322 15.88 15.07 -26.55
C LYS A 322 14.93 15.26 -25.37
N GLY A 323 14.97 14.32 -24.43
CA GLY A 323 13.94 14.24 -23.39
C GLY A 323 12.57 13.94 -24.03
N TYR A 324 11.70 14.95 -24.07
CA TYR A 324 10.43 14.88 -24.78
C TYR A 324 10.32 15.90 -25.92
N ASP A 325 11.34 16.70 -26.18
CA ASP A 325 11.33 17.61 -27.32
C ASP A 325 11.78 16.87 -28.59
N ILE A 326 11.09 17.15 -29.68
CA ILE A 326 11.33 16.52 -30.97
C ILE A 326 11.83 17.59 -31.92
N THR A 327 12.93 17.32 -32.62
CA THR A 327 13.45 18.18 -33.68
C THR A 327 13.43 17.43 -35.00
N ASN A 328 12.80 18.01 -36.03
CA ASN A 328 12.94 17.52 -37.40
C ASN A 328 13.88 18.42 -38.17
N THR A 329 14.93 17.83 -38.72
CA THR A 329 15.83 18.50 -39.67
C THR A 329 15.49 18.04 -41.08
N LYS A 330 15.35 18.99 -41.99
CA LYS A 330 15.10 18.70 -43.40
C LYS A 330 16.31 18.02 -44.03
N VAL A 331 16.07 16.93 -44.76
CA VAL A 331 17.11 16.14 -45.41
C VAL A 331 16.70 15.80 -46.85
N GLY A 332 17.70 15.56 -47.69
CA GLY A 332 17.48 15.20 -49.08
C GLY A 332 18.79 15.16 -49.85
N GLU A 333 18.75 14.55 -51.04
CA GLU A 333 19.88 14.51 -51.95
C GLU A 333 19.55 15.25 -53.25
N THR A 334 20.57 15.83 -53.88
CA THR A 334 20.50 16.47 -55.18
C THR A 334 21.68 16.04 -56.06
N LYS A 335 21.68 16.49 -57.31
CA LYS A 335 22.79 16.31 -58.24
C LYS A 335 23.06 17.60 -59.01
N VAL A 336 24.31 17.79 -59.42
CA VAL A 336 24.74 18.90 -60.27
C VAL A 336 25.24 18.33 -61.58
N GLU A 337 24.63 18.76 -62.68
CA GLU A 337 24.96 18.29 -64.04
C GLU A 337 25.21 19.48 -64.95
N GLY A 338 26.27 19.38 -65.76
CA GLY A 338 26.68 20.45 -66.64
C GLY A 338 27.41 19.95 -67.88
N THR A 339 27.52 20.84 -68.86
CA THR A 339 28.22 20.61 -70.12
C THR A 339 29.32 21.64 -70.32
N LYS A 340 30.40 21.21 -70.98
CA LYS A 340 31.49 22.08 -71.41
C LYS A 340 31.38 22.35 -72.90
N THR A 341 31.31 23.63 -73.25
CA THR A 341 31.32 24.12 -74.62
C THR A 341 32.63 24.87 -74.92
N TRP A 342 33.16 24.66 -76.12
CA TRP A 342 34.34 25.34 -76.64
C TRP A 342 33.93 26.28 -77.77
N ASN A 343 34.20 27.57 -77.61
CA ASN A 343 34.01 28.62 -78.61
C ASN A 343 35.39 29.06 -79.13
N ASP A 344 36.00 28.21 -79.94
CA ASP A 344 37.42 28.30 -80.31
C ASP A 344 37.69 28.04 -81.80
N ASN A 345 36.65 27.97 -82.63
CA ASN A 345 36.73 27.59 -84.04
C ASN A 345 37.47 26.25 -84.28
N ASN A 346 37.32 25.27 -83.38
CA ASN A 346 38.00 23.97 -83.43
C ASN A 346 39.53 24.09 -83.43
N ALA A 347 40.06 24.91 -82.52
CA ALA A 347 41.48 25.09 -82.37
C ALA A 347 42.24 23.77 -82.12
N THR A 348 43.43 23.63 -82.72
CA THR A 348 44.26 22.41 -82.63
C THR A 348 45.03 22.29 -81.31
N ASP A 349 45.06 23.36 -80.51
CA ASP A 349 45.75 23.47 -79.23
C ASP A 349 44.80 23.35 -78.02
N ARG A 350 43.56 22.88 -78.24
CA ARG A 350 42.59 22.60 -77.16
C ARG A 350 43.17 21.56 -76.19
N PRO A 351 43.10 21.77 -74.87
CA PRO A 351 43.57 20.79 -73.91
C PRO A 351 42.74 19.49 -73.99
N SER A 352 43.37 18.36 -73.66
CA SER A 352 42.74 17.04 -73.66
C SER A 352 41.71 16.86 -72.53
N SER A 353 41.83 17.66 -71.46
CA SER A 353 40.92 17.69 -70.32
C SER A 353 40.84 19.07 -69.67
N ILE A 354 39.80 19.26 -68.85
CA ILE A 354 39.67 20.39 -67.93
C ILE A 354 39.35 19.84 -66.54
N LYS A 355 39.56 20.66 -65.50
CA LYS A 355 39.11 20.38 -64.14
C LYS A 355 37.98 21.32 -63.76
N VAL A 356 36.85 20.73 -63.37
CA VAL A 356 35.67 21.44 -62.89
C VAL A 356 35.54 21.19 -61.39
N ASP A 357 35.65 22.24 -60.62
CA ASP A 357 35.43 22.24 -59.17
C ASP A 357 33.94 22.43 -58.89
N LEU A 358 33.38 21.58 -58.01
CA LEU A 358 32.07 21.78 -57.39
C LEU A 358 32.26 22.58 -56.11
N LEU A 359 31.55 23.70 -56.01
CA LEU A 359 31.54 24.56 -54.84
C LEU A 359 30.22 24.37 -54.08
N GLN A 360 30.31 24.11 -52.78
CA GLN A 360 29.19 24.12 -51.84
C GLN A 360 29.33 25.36 -50.96
N ASN A 361 28.34 26.27 -51.01
CA ASN A 361 28.37 27.56 -50.29
C ASN A 361 29.70 28.32 -50.49
N GLY A 362 30.26 28.28 -51.70
CA GLY A 362 31.52 28.95 -52.06
C GLY A 362 32.81 28.20 -51.72
N LYS A 363 32.75 27.03 -51.07
CA LYS A 363 33.92 26.19 -50.78
C LYS A 363 34.00 25.02 -51.76
N VAL A 364 35.18 24.75 -52.32
CA VAL A 364 35.40 23.56 -53.16
C VAL A 364 35.23 22.30 -52.31
N VAL A 365 34.34 21.40 -52.75
CA VAL A 365 34.03 20.14 -52.06
C VAL A 365 34.31 18.90 -52.90
N ASP A 366 34.37 19.05 -54.22
CA ASP A 366 34.75 17.98 -55.15
C ASP A 366 35.34 18.59 -56.43
N THR A 367 36.12 17.82 -57.18
CA THR A 367 36.70 18.22 -58.47
C THR A 367 36.59 17.05 -59.46
N LYS A 368 36.05 17.32 -60.65
CA LYS A 368 35.98 16.35 -61.75
C LYS A 368 36.84 16.74 -62.93
N GLU A 369 37.55 15.77 -63.46
CA GLU A 369 38.20 15.88 -64.75
C GLU A 369 37.20 15.58 -65.88
N VAL A 370 37.08 16.50 -66.84
CA VAL A 370 36.14 16.42 -67.95
C VAL A 370 36.91 16.36 -69.26
N THR A 371 36.56 15.43 -70.14
CA THR A 371 37.31 15.14 -71.37
C THR A 371 36.38 14.98 -72.57
N ALA A 372 36.96 14.91 -73.77
CA ALA A 372 36.21 14.54 -74.97
C ALA A 372 35.54 13.15 -74.86
N LYS A 373 36.12 12.21 -74.09
CA LYS A 373 35.56 10.85 -73.91
C LYS A 373 34.22 10.87 -73.16
N THR A 374 34.01 11.85 -72.28
CA THR A 374 32.73 12.04 -71.57
C THR A 374 31.76 12.92 -72.37
N ASN A 375 32.03 13.15 -73.65
CA ASN A 375 31.34 14.12 -74.50
C ASN A 375 31.28 15.51 -73.85
N TRP A 376 32.33 15.89 -73.11
CA TRP A 376 32.41 17.15 -72.38
C TRP A 376 31.25 17.37 -71.39
N LYS A 377 30.69 16.29 -70.83
CA LYS A 377 29.66 16.33 -69.78
C LYS A 377 30.22 15.88 -68.45
N TYR A 378 29.63 16.38 -67.37
CA TYR A 378 29.96 15.97 -66.01
C TYR A 378 28.71 16.01 -65.11
N THR A 379 28.73 15.15 -64.10
CA THR A 379 27.65 14.99 -63.11
C THR A 379 28.27 14.77 -61.73
N PHE A 380 27.82 15.49 -60.70
CA PHE A 380 28.10 15.20 -59.29
C PHE A 380 26.81 14.67 -58.65
N GLU A 381 26.83 13.44 -58.11
CA GLU A 381 25.65 12.74 -57.59
C GLU A 381 25.63 12.69 -56.06
N LYS A 382 24.46 12.39 -55.48
CA LYS A 382 24.25 12.15 -54.03
C LYS A 382 24.77 13.30 -53.15
N LEU A 383 24.61 14.52 -53.64
CA LEU A 383 24.98 15.72 -52.90
C LEU A 383 23.91 15.99 -51.85
N GLN A 384 24.29 16.23 -50.61
CA GLN A 384 23.32 16.65 -49.59
C GLN A 384 22.66 17.94 -50.02
N ALA A 385 21.32 17.98 -50.02
CA ALA A 385 20.58 19.16 -50.43
C ALA A 385 20.52 20.22 -49.31
N TYR A 386 20.64 19.80 -48.05
CA TYR A 386 20.47 20.66 -46.88
C TYR A 386 21.58 20.47 -45.84
N ASP A 387 21.90 21.53 -45.11
CA ASP A 387 22.85 21.51 -43.99
C ASP A 387 22.21 20.96 -42.69
N GLU A 388 22.98 20.95 -41.60
CA GLU A 388 22.55 20.46 -40.28
C GLU A 388 21.36 21.25 -39.68
N ASN A 389 21.11 22.46 -40.18
CA ASN A 389 19.99 23.32 -39.79
C ASN A 389 18.82 23.27 -40.79
N GLY A 390 18.90 22.42 -41.80
CA GLY A 390 17.91 22.29 -42.86
C GLY A 390 17.92 23.44 -43.88
N VAL A 391 19.01 24.20 -43.97
CA VAL A 391 19.18 25.26 -44.97
C VAL A 391 19.73 24.64 -46.25
N ALA A 392 19.11 24.98 -47.40
CA ALA A 392 19.53 24.43 -48.68
C ALA A 392 20.97 24.85 -49.03
N TYR A 393 21.80 23.88 -49.42
CA TYR A 393 23.13 24.16 -49.94
C TYR A 393 23.05 24.84 -51.30
N LYS A 394 23.82 25.92 -51.48
CA LYS A 394 24.04 26.51 -52.78
C LYS A 394 25.20 25.79 -53.46
N TYR A 395 24.89 25.11 -54.55
CA TYR A 395 25.91 24.49 -55.40
C TYR A 395 26.21 25.35 -56.63
N GLU A 396 27.50 25.52 -56.90
CA GLU A 396 28.05 26.24 -58.04
C GLU A 396 29.20 25.43 -58.65
N VAL A 397 29.55 25.73 -59.90
CA VAL A 397 30.69 25.09 -60.58
C VAL A 397 31.69 26.16 -61.00
N LYS A 398 32.97 25.83 -60.92
CA LYS A 398 34.06 26.68 -61.39
C LYS A 398 35.04 25.85 -62.19
N GLU A 399 35.45 26.35 -63.35
CA GLU A 399 36.57 25.75 -64.08
C GLU A 399 37.89 26.26 -63.53
N GLN A 400 38.87 25.37 -63.38
CA GLN A 400 40.25 25.79 -63.13
C GLN A 400 40.81 26.52 -64.35
N PRO A 401 41.71 27.52 -64.18
CA PRO A 401 42.23 28.32 -65.29
C PRO A 401 42.78 27.45 -66.42
N VAL A 402 42.30 27.70 -67.64
CA VAL A 402 42.80 27.06 -68.87
C VAL A 402 43.58 28.10 -69.65
N ALA A 403 44.88 27.87 -69.87
CA ALA A 403 45.74 28.81 -70.57
C ALA A 403 45.20 29.13 -71.99
N GLY A 404 45.15 30.41 -72.35
CA GLY A 404 44.65 30.88 -73.65
C GLY A 404 43.12 30.95 -73.78
N TYR A 405 42.36 30.69 -72.72
CA TYR A 405 40.91 30.70 -72.73
C TYR A 405 40.32 31.59 -71.63
N GLU A 406 39.26 32.31 -71.97
CA GLU A 406 38.39 32.97 -71.02
C GLU A 406 37.18 32.08 -70.73
N SER A 407 36.94 31.77 -69.45
CA SER A 407 35.87 30.86 -69.01
C SER A 407 34.66 31.63 -68.50
N LYS A 408 33.47 31.21 -68.94
CA LYS A 408 32.18 31.75 -68.49
C LYS A 408 31.24 30.62 -68.06
N VAL A 409 30.68 30.74 -66.86
CA VAL A 409 29.72 29.78 -66.31
C VAL A 409 28.31 30.36 -66.41
N LYS A 410 27.35 29.57 -66.92
CA LYS A 410 25.92 29.90 -66.93
C LYS A 410 25.13 28.73 -66.35
N GLY A 411 24.61 28.89 -65.13
CA GLY A 411 24.07 27.77 -64.37
C GLY A 411 25.20 26.80 -64.03
N TYR A 412 25.14 25.60 -64.61
CA TYR A 412 26.21 24.60 -64.51
C TYR A 412 26.94 24.36 -65.85
N ASP A 413 26.57 25.07 -66.92
CA ASP A 413 27.28 24.95 -68.19
C ASP A 413 28.47 25.90 -68.23
N ILE A 414 29.59 25.40 -68.73
CA ILE A 414 30.84 26.14 -68.83
C ILE A 414 31.14 26.38 -70.30
N THR A 415 31.46 27.62 -70.68
CA THR A 415 31.89 27.98 -72.03
C THR A 415 33.30 28.56 -71.97
N ASN A 416 34.25 27.97 -72.70
CA ASN A 416 35.55 28.60 -72.95
C ASN A 416 35.54 29.33 -74.28
N THR A 417 35.94 30.59 -74.29
CA THR A 417 36.19 31.36 -75.51
C THR A 417 37.68 31.56 -75.66
N LYS A 418 38.23 31.24 -76.84
CA LYS A 418 39.65 31.41 -77.10
C LYS A 418 40.01 32.90 -77.08
N ILE A 419 41.01 33.26 -76.28
CA ILE A 419 41.53 34.63 -76.25
C ILE A 419 42.26 34.84 -77.58
N LYS A 420 41.86 35.86 -78.34
CA LYS A 420 42.58 36.25 -79.57
C LYS A 420 43.85 36.98 -79.15
N ASP A 421 45.00 36.44 -79.52
CA ASP A 421 46.25 37.18 -79.43
C ASP A 421 46.15 38.42 -80.32
N GLU A 422 46.11 39.62 -79.73
CA GLU A 422 46.55 40.81 -80.46
C GLU A 422 48.06 40.67 -80.71
N PRO A 423 48.55 40.97 -81.92
CA PRO A 423 49.97 40.86 -82.21
C PRO A 423 50.76 41.90 -81.41
N ASN A 424 51.48 41.40 -80.41
CA ASN A 424 52.79 41.81 -79.91
C ASN A 424 53.30 43.21 -80.35
N VAL A 425 53.41 44.13 -79.39
CA VAL A 425 54.45 45.17 -79.38
C VAL A 425 55.52 44.77 -78.37
N ASP A 426 56.75 44.71 -78.86
CA ASP A 426 57.99 44.26 -78.20
C ASP A 426 58.35 45.02 -76.90
N PRO A 427 59.23 44.45 -76.05
CA PRO A 427 59.43 44.81 -74.66
C PRO A 427 60.35 46.02 -74.47
N LYS A 428 60.10 46.79 -73.41
CA LYS A 428 61.11 47.67 -72.82
C LYS A 428 61.20 47.40 -71.32
N ASP A 429 62.22 46.63 -70.96
CA ASP A 429 62.78 46.57 -69.61
C ASP A 429 63.44 47.93 -69.28
N PRO A 430 63.23 48.48 -68.07
CA PRO A 430 64.28 48.31 -67.07
C PRO A 430 63.74 48.03 -65.65
N SER A 431 64.23 46.94 -65.07
CA SER A 431 64.84 46.79 -63.74
C SER A 431 64.30 47.67 -62.61
N THR A 432 63.69 47.05 -61.60
CA THR A 432 64.17 47.11 -60.19
C THR A 432 63.46 46.04 -59.33
N ASP A 433 64.24 45.30 -58.57
CA ASP A 433 63.87 44.35 -57.49
C ASP A 433 64.34 44.96 -56.14
N PRO A 434 64.06 44.40 -54.94
CA PRO A 434 62.81 43.94 -54.31
C PRO A 434 62.45 44.82 -53.07
N LYS A 435 61.20 44.76 -52.58
CA LYS A 435 60.91 45.09 -51.17
C LYS A 435 59.92 44.10 -50.54
N ASP A 436 60.44 43.37 -49.56
CA ASP A 436 59.71 42.56 -48.57
C ASP A 436 58.59 43.34 -47.88
N PRO A 437 57.43 42.71 -47.59
CA PRO A 437 56.52 43.16 -46.56
C PRO A 437 57.05 42.71 -45.19
N LYS A 438 57.37 43.68 -44.33
CA LYS A 438 57.64 43.47 -42.91
C LYS A 438 56.37 43.00 -42.17
N ASP A 439 56.57 42.07 -41.24
CA ASP A 439 55.69 41.74 -40.13
C ASP A 439 55.04 42.98 -39.46
N PRO A 440 53.78 42.88 -39.01
CA PRO A 440 53.32 43.59 -37.84
C PRO A 440 53.53 42.72 -36.59
N LYS A 441 54.52 43.12 -35.80
CA LYS A 441 54.71 42.68 -34.42
C LYS A 441 53.71 43.42 -33.53
N ASP A 442 52.96 42.66 -32.75
CA ASP A 442 52.22 43.09 -31.55
C ASP A 442 53.15 43.87 -30.58
N PRO A 443 52.66 44.89 -29.86
CA PRO A 443 52.36 44.62 -28.44
C PRO A 443 51.15 45.41 -27.88
N SER A 444 50.21 44.67 -27.30
CA SER A 444 49.92 44.60 -25.86
C SER A 444 49.85 45.89 -25.01
N THR A 445 48.83 45.89 -24.14
CA THR A 445 48.66 46.56 -22.82
C THR A 445 48.03 47.96 -22.72
N ASP A 446 46.80 47.93 -22.17
CA ASP A 446 46.14 48.89 -21.27
C ASP A 446 47.11 49.46 -20.20
N PRO A 447 47.01 50.73 -19.76
CA PRO A 447 46.10 51.06 -18.63
C PRO A 447 45.45 52.48 -18.64
N LYS A 448 44.19 52.52 -18.20
CA LYS A 448 43.52 53.52 -17.30
C LYS A 448 43.69 55.05 -17.49
N ASN A 449 42.54 55.70 -17.77
CA ASN A 449 41.82 56.84 -17.10
C ASN A 449 42.64 58.05 -16.54
N PRO A 450 42.20 59.34 -16.68
CA PRO A 450 41.01 59.86 -15.98
C PRO A 450 40.15 60.94 -16.69
N ASN A 451 38.82 60.83 -16.48
CA ASN A 451 37.88 61.89 -16.06
C ASN A 451 37.68 63.17 -16.92
N THR A 452 36.43 63.48 -17.31
CA THR A 452 35.63 64.60 -16.75
C THR A 452 34.29 64.80 -17.47
N ASN A 453 33.22 64.71 -16.67
CA ASN A 453 32.11 65.68 -16.52
C ASN A 453 31.27 66.13 -17.75
N THR A 454 29.95 65.86 -17.69
CA THR A 454 28.86 66.81 -17.35
C THR A 454 27.59 66.51 -18.15
N GLY A 455 26.43 66.38 -17.50
CA GLY A 455 25.13 66.53 -18.17
C GLY A 455 23.97 65.71 -17.64
N ASN A 456 23.43 66.12 -16.49
CA ASN A 456 22.17 65.70 -15.87
C ASN A 456 20.99 65.65 -16.87
N ASN A 457 20.04 64.71 -16.70
CA ASN A 457 18.83 64.96 -15.90
C ASN A 457 17.94 63.70 -15.72
N SER A 458 17.61 63.43 -14.44
CA SER A 458 16.35 62.95 -13.82
C SER A 458 15.48 61.85 -14.47
N ASP A 459 14.74 61.03 -13.75
CA ASP A 459 14.62 60.58 -12.35
C ASP A 459 13.42 59.62 -12.36
N SER A 460 13.52 58.42 -11.77
CA SER A 460 12.46 57.82 -10.92
C SER A 460 12.80 56.39 -10.47
N LYS A 461 13.46 56.31 -9.32
CA LYS A 461 13.01 55.69 -8.06
C LYS A 461 12.34 54.28 -8.04
N VAL A 462 13.14 53.24 -7.73
CA VAL A 462 13.07 52.21 -6.61
C VAL A 462 11.87 51.22 -6.53
N PRO A 463 11.96 49.97 -5.98
CA PRO A 463 13.08 49.13 -5.44
C PRO A 463 13.21 47.70 -6.05
N PRO A 464 14.24 46.90 -5.65
CA PRO A 464 14.50 45.56 -6.15
C PRO A 464 13.84 44.44 -5.32
N THR A 465 13.57 43.29 -5.97
CA THR A 465 13.40 42.00 -5.30
C THR A 465 14.45 41.03 -5.82
N THR A 466 15.19 40.47 -4.87
CA THR A 466 16.14 39.37 -4.98
C THR A 466 15.43 38.06 -5.34
N GLU A 467 15.93 37.36 -6.35
CA GLU A 467 15.59 35.96 -6.62
C GLU A 467 16.85 35.10 -6.45
N ASN A 468 16.75 34.07 -5.60
CA ASN A 468 17.78 33.08 -5.34
C ASN A 468 17.69 32.00 -6.41
N ASP A 469 18.64 31.97 -7.35
CA ASP A 469 18.84 30.82 -8.24
C ASP A 469 19.58 29.70 -7.49
N LYS A 470 18.86 28.59 -7.25
CA LYS A 470 19.45 27.28 -6.94
C LYS A 470 19.19 26.36 -8.15
N PRO A 471 20.21 25.88 -8.87
CA PRO A 471 19.99 24.87 -9.89
C PRO A 471 19.87 23.48 -9.24
N THR A 472 18.76 22.81 -9.50
CA THR A 472 18.52 21.41 -9.16
C THR A 472 19.23 20.53 -10.20
N LEU A 473 20.34 19.89 -9.79
CA LEU A 473 21.02 18.85 -10.59
C LEU A 473 20.33 17.50 -10.36
N LEU A 474 19.89 16.85 -11.45
CA LEU A 474 19.47 15.44 -11.46
C LEU A 474 20.70 14.53 -11.59
N PRO A 475 20.73 13.34 -10.95
CA PRO A 475 21.87 12.43 -11.05
C PRO A 475 21.82 11.55 -12.31
N ASN A 476 22.95 11.48 -13.01
CA ASN A 476 23.24 10.43 -13.99
C ASN A 476 23.50 9.10 -13.28
N THR A 477 22.85 8.02 -13.69
CA THR A 477 23.30 6.66 -13.38
C THR A 477 23.32 5.80 -14.64
N GLY A 478 24.53 5.55 -15.13
CA GLY A 478 24.87 4.51 -16.09
C GLY A 478 26.12 3.82 -15.60
N GLY A 479 26.00 2.57 -15.17
CA GLY A 479 27.10 1.79 -14.65
C GLY A 479 26.70 0.33 -14.44
N THR A 480 27.09 -0.50 -15.40
CA THR A 480 26.88 -1.95 -15.49
C THR A 480 27.45 -2.76 -14.33
N SER A 481 26.78 -3.89 -14.06
CA SER A 481 27.06 -4.90 -13.05
C SER A 481 28.39 -5.64 -13.21
N ALA A 482 29.08 -5.86 -12.08
CA ALA A 482 30.01 -6.97 -11.89
C ALA A 482 29.67 -7.61 -10.53
N GLY A 483 29.43 -8.92 -10.54
CA GLY A 483 28.88 -9.65 -9.40
C GLY A 483 29.91 -9.99 -8.33
N MET A 484 29.39 -10.42 -7.17
CA MET A 484 30.00 -11.47 -6.36
C MET A 484 28.94 -12.07 -5.42
N SER A 485 28.87 -13.38 -5.46
CA SER A 485 28.02 -14.27 -4.68
C SER A 485 28.31 -14.19 -3.17
N SER A 486 27.27 -14.26 -2.33
CA SER A 486 27.39 -14.85 -0.98
C SER A 486 26.07 -15.50 -0.54
N ILE A 487 25.97 -16.77 -0.94
CA ILE A 487 25.42 -17.95 -0.26
C ILE A 487 24.53 -17.69 0.98
N LEU A 488 23.25 -18.09 0.80
CA LEU A 488 22.27 -18.43 1.83
C LEU A 488 22.85 -19.38 2.89
N GLY A 489 22.82 -18.95 4.16
CA GLY A 489 22.91 -19.83 5.33
C GLY A 489 21.52 -20.21 5.83
N GLY A 490 20.82 -21.08 5.10
CA GLY A 490 19.54 -21.66 5.52
C GLY A 490 19.77 -22.86 6.42
N MET A 491 19.60 -22.68 7.74
CA MET A 491 19.46 -23.78 8.70
C MET A 491 18.11 -24.48 8.48
N VAL A 492 18.12 -25.64 7.83
CA VAL A 492 17.03 -26.62 7.86
C VAL A 492 17.64 -27.97 8.23
N LEU A 493 17.41 -28.39 9.46
CA LEU A 493 17.64 -29.76 9.91
C LEU A 493 16.65 -30.00 11.04
N PHE A 494 15.52 -30.64 10.75
CA PHE A 494 14.87 -31.61 11.62
C PHE A 494 13.69 -32.24 10.87
N LEU A 495 13.47 -33.54 11.13
CA LEU A 495 12.30 -34.39 10.82
C LEU A 495 12.44 -35.38 9.65
N LEU A 496 13.14 -36.48 9.92
CA LEU A 496 12.74 -37.87 9.62
C LEU A 496 13.49 -38.71 10.68
N GLY A 497 12.96 -39.70 11.39
CA GLY A 497 11.68 -40.36 11.52
C GLY A 497 11.91 -41.45 12.59
N GLY A 498 10.89 -41.83 13.35
CA GLY A 498 11.07 -42.79 14.44
C GLY A 498 9.77 -43.22 15.09
N ILE A 499 9.01 -44.02 14.35
CA ILE A 499 7.87 -44.79 14.83
C ILE A 499 8.37 -46.01 15.64
N LEU A 500 7.62 -46.35 16.70
CA LEU A 500 7.54 -47.62 17.44
C LEU A 500 8.74 -48.04 18.33
N LEU A 501 8.48 -48.17 19.64
CA LEU A 501 8.42 -49.48 20.31
C LEU A 501 7.76 -49.37 21.70
N ALA A 502 6.84 -50.30 21.95
CA ALA A 502 6.16 -50.51 23.23
C ALA A 502 6.94 -51.49 24.12
N ARG A 503 6.58 -51.49 25.44
CA ARG A 503 6.99 -52.40 26.54
C ARG A 503 8.39 -52.13 27.10
N GLN A 504 8.66 -52.14 28.41
CA GLN A 504 8.12 -52.97 29.48
C GLN A 504 8.50 -52.36 30.87
N ARG A 505 7.65 -52.58 31.89
CA ARG A 505 7.86 -52.57 33.37
C ARG A 505 9.22 -52.12 33.95
N ILE A 506 9.20 -51.41 35.08
CA ILE A 506 9.56 -51.92 36.42
C ILE A 506 9.39 -50.82 37.50
N LYS A 507 8.69 -51.24 38.58
CA LYS A 507 8.55 -50.69 39.95
C LYS A 507 7.87 -49.34 40.17
#